data_AF-A0A842W544-F1
#
_entry.id   AF-A0A842W544-F1
#
_cell.length_a   1.000
_cell.length_b   1.000
_cell.length_c   1.000
_cell.angle_alpha   90.00
_cell.angle_beta   90.00
_cell.angle_gamma   90.00
#
_symmetry.space_group_name_H-M   'P 1'
#
loop_
_entity.id
_entity.type
_entity.pdbx_description
1 polymer ?
#
loop_
_entity_poly.entity_id
_entity_poly.type
_entity_poly.pdbx_seq_one_letter_code
_entity_poly.pdbx_strand_id
1 'polypeptide(L)' 'MGSTYFSKRIPERTFKRRPRKRPKTFKTEEAAKRWAEKKGIKDYQLVNIKSPEADKKKIKVVKK' A
#
# COMPACT_ATOMS: atom_id res chain seq x y z
N MET A 1 -33.02 -29.41 -0.10
CA MET A 1 -32.50 -28.73 -1.30
C MET A 1 -32.72 -27.23 -1.15
N GLY A 2 -31.65 -26.47 -0.85
CA GLY A 2 -31.76 -25.03 -0.54
C GLY A 2 -32.00 -24.16 -1.77
N SER A 3 -32.84 -23.13 -1.61
CA SER A 3 -33.23 -22.16 -2.64
C SER A 3 -32.01 -21.52 -3.35
N THR A 4 -31.88 -21.77 -4.64
CA THR A 4 -30.87 -21.17 -5.54
C THR A 4 -31.35 -19.85 -6.16
N TYR A 5 -32.46 -19.29 -5.67
CA TYR A 5 -33.17 -18.19 -6.34
C TYR A 5 -32.66 -16.81 -5.91
N PHE A 6 -32.22 -16.66 -4.66
CA PHE A 6 -31.69 -15.39 -4.15
C PHE A 6 -30.18 -15.19 -4.42
N SER A 7 -29.43 -16.26 -4.67
CA SER A 7 -27.99 -16.20 -4.98
C SER A 7 -27.69 -15.74 -6.40
N LYS A 8 -28.62 -15.95 -7.36
CA LYS A 8 -28.42 -15.64 -8.79
C LYS A 8 -28.57 -14.15 -9.16
N ARG A 9 -29.15 -13.33 -8.28
CA ARG A 9 -29.54 -11.94 -8.58
C ARG A 9 -28.75 -10.86 -7.84
N ILE A 10 -27.76 -11.24 -7.04
CA ILE A 10 -26.82 -10.28 -6.46
C ILE A 10 -25.74 -10.05 -7.53
N PRO A 11 -25.67 -8.88 -8.19
CA PRO A 11 -24.59 -8.62 -9.14
C PRO A 11 -23.27 -8.70 -8.39
N GLU A 12 -22.32 -9.49 -8.87
CA GLU A 12 -20.97 -9.70 -8.29
C GLU A 12 -20.26 -8.39 -7.88
N ARG A 13 -20.69 -7.27 -8.47
CA ARG A 13 -20.27 -5.89 -8.20
C ARG A 13 -20.51 -5.40 -6.76
N THR A 14 -21.31 -6.08 -5.95
CA THR A 14 -21.56 -5.68 -4.54
C THR A 14 -20.60 -6.30 -3.52
N PHE A 15 -19.73 -7.24 -3.92
CA PHE A 15 -18.69 -7.76 -3.03
C PHE A 15 -17.68 -6.65 -2.73
N LYS A 16 -17.87 -5.98 -1.59
CA LYS A 16 -16.95 -4.97 -1.06
C LYS A 16 -15.60 -5.63 -0.77
N ARG A 17 -14.66 -5.53 -1.71
CA ARG A 17 -13.31 -6.06 -1.54
C ARG A 17 -12.67 -5.40 -0.32
N ARG A 18 -12.21 -6.22 0.65
CA ARG A 18 -11.48 -5.70 1.81
C ARG A 18 -10.23 -4.96 1.33
N PRO A 19 -9.94 -3.74 1.87
CA PRO A 19 -8.74 -3.02 1.48
C PRO A 19 -7.49 -3.84 1.85
N ARG A 20 -6.60 -4.05 0.88
CA ARG A 20 -5.32 -4.73 1.13
C ARG A 20 -4.41 -3.80 1.95
N LYS A 21 -3.76 -4.32 2.99
CA LYS A 21 -2.72 -3.60 3.74
C LYS A 21 -1.51 -3.40 2.83
N ARG A 22 -1.34 -2.20 2.27
CA ARG A 22 -0.19 -1.83 1.45
C ARG A 22 0.84 -1.08 2.30
N PRO A 23 2.16 -1.29 2.08
CA PRO A 23 3.19 -0.53 2.76
C PRO A 23 3.08 0.96 2.40
N LYS A 24 3.40 1.84 3.35
CA LYS A 24 3.41 3.29 3.12
C LYS A 24 4.59 3.64 2.20
N THR A 25 4.33 4.47 1.21
CA THR A 25 5.35 5.00 0.30
C THR A 25 5.23 6.52 0.21
N PHE A 26 6.35 7.20 -0.03
CA PHE A 26 6.47 8.65 -0.05
C PHE A 26 6.96 9.15 -1.40
N LYS A 27 6.65 10.42 -1.70
CA LYS A 27 7.13 11.10 -2.91
C LYS A 27 8.51 11.74 -2.70
N THR A 28 8.77 12.24 -1.49
CA THR A 28 10.02 12.91 -1.12
C THR A 28 10.76 12.12 -0.04
N GLU A 29 12.08 12.28 -0.01
CA GLU A 29 12.95 11.60 0.96
C GLU A 29 12.76 12.18 2.37
N GLU A 30 12.58 13.50 2.48
CA GLU A 30 12.29 14.18 3.74
C GLU A 30 11.03 13.66 4.43
N ALA A 31 9.95 13.45 3.66
CA ALA A 31 8.71 12.90 4.19
C ALA A 31 8.89 11.47 4.70
N ALA A 32 9.74 10.67 4.03
CA ALA A 32 10.07 9.32 4.45
C ALA A 32 10.89 9.32 5.76
N LYS A 33 11.88 10.22 5.89
CA LYS A 33 12.69 10.38 7.11
C LYS A 33 11.85 10.82 8.30
N ARG A 34 11.05 11.89 8.17
CA ARG A 34 10.12 12.35 9.22
C ARG A 34 9.16 11.26 9.66
N TRP A 35 8.73 10.40 8.73
CA TRP A 35 7.86 9.27 9.07
C TRP A 35 8.62 8.17 9.84
N ALA A 36 9.86 7.86 9.45
CA ALA A 36 10.70 6.89 10.14
C ALA A 36 11.02 7.35 11.57
N GLU A 37 11.35 8.63 11.76
CA GLU A 37 11.57 9.26 13.07
C GLU A 37 10.33 9.18 13.96
N LYS A 38 9.16 9.56 13.45
CA LYS A 38 7.87 9.42 14.18
C LYS A 38 7.54 7.98 14.55
N LYS A 39 8.06 7.01 13.80
CA LYS A 39 7.89 5.58 14.07
C LYS A 39 9.02 5.00 14.93
N GLY A 40 10.01 5.79 15.31
CA GLY A 40 11.15 5.35 16.12
C GLY A 40 12.07 4.36 15.40
N ILE A 41 12.08 4.36 14.07
CA ILE A 41 12.92 3.46 13.28
C ILE A 41 14.28 4.14 13.11
N LYS A 42 15.32 3.58 13.74
CA LYS A 42 16.69 4.12 13.69
C LYS A 42 17.47 3.56 12.50
N ASP A 43 17.39 2.25 12.29
CA ASP A 43 18.07 1.57 11.19
C ASP A 43 17.09 1.35 10.03
N TYR A 44 17.11 2.27 9.07
CA TYR A 44 16.27 2.18 7.87
C TYR A 44 17.00 2.56 6.60
N GLN A 45 16.60 1.92 5.50
CA GLN A 45 17.02 2.23 4.15
C GLN A 45 15.87 2.84 3.36
N LEU A 46 16.17 3.88 2.58
CA LEU A 46 15.25 4.47 1.64
C LEU A 46 15.43 3.80 0.27
N VAL A 47 14.41 3.08 -0.18
CA VAL A 47 14.42 2.37 -1.47
C VAL A 47 13.41 3.01 -2.39
N ASN A 48 13.84 3.49 -3.56
CA ASN A 48 12.92 3.89 -4.62
C ASN A 48 12.42 2.64 -5.35
N ILE A 49 11.11 2.40 -5.33
CA ILE A 49 10.51 1.22 -5.98
C ILE A 49 10.40 1.44 -7.49
N LYS A 50 10.40 2.69 -7.94
CA LYS A 50 10.33 2.99 -9.37
C LYS A 50 11.70 2.96 -10.01
N SER A 51 11.71 2.74 -11.32
CA SER A 51 12.91 2.83 -12.15
C SER A 51 13.64 4.16 -11.89
N PRO A 52 14.98 4.16 -11.89
CA PRO A 52 15.78 5.35 -11.62
C PRO A 52 15.51 6.48 -12.62
N GLU A 53 15.08 6.15 -13.84
CA GLU A 53 14.73 7.08 -14.92
C GLU A 53 13.32 7.69 -14.80
N ALA A 54 12.51 7.28 -13.83
CA ALA A 54 11.14 7.76 -13.72
C ALA A 54 11.07 9.15 -13.06
N ASP A 55 10.41 10.11 -13.70
CA ASP A 55 10.19 11.49 -13.21
C ASP A 55 9.64 11.59 -11.78
N LYS A 56 8.88 10.57 -11.35
CA LYS A 56 8.19 10.58 -10.05
C LYS A 56 8.78 9.50 -9.16
N LYS A 57 9.44 9.90 -8.07
CA LYS A 57 9.95 9.00 -7.03
C LYS A 57 8.82 8.30 -6.26
N LYS A 58 9.07 7.05 -5.83
CA LYS A 58 8.20 6.31 -4.91
C LYS A 58 9.07 5.59 -3.87
N ILE A 59 9.32 6.29 -2.77
CA ILE A 59 10.28 5.89 -1.74
C ILE A 59 9.58 5.05 -0.68
N LYS A 60 10.18 3.92 -0.34
CA LYS A 60 9.77 3.03 0.73
C LYS A 60 10.87 3.00 1.80
N VAL A 61 10.44 3.06 3.05
CA VAL A 61 11.32 2.86 4.21
C VAL A 61 11.35 1.35 4.48
N VAL A 62 12.54 0.75 4.42
CA VAL A 62 12.79 -0.66 4.73
C VAL A 62 13.66 -0.71 5.98
N LYS A 63 13.21 -1.43 7.02
CA LYS A 63 14.04 -1.66 8.20
C LYS A 63 15.23 -2.52 7.81
N LYS A 64 16.41 -2.17 8.29
CA LYS A 64 17.59 -3.02 8.17
C LYS A 64 17.62 -4.03 9.32
#